data_AF-T1C140-F1
#
_entry.id   AF-T1C140-F1
#
_cell.length_a   1.000
_cell.length_b   1.000
_cell.length_c   1.000
_cell.angle_alpha   90.00
_cell.angle_beta   90.00
_cell.angle_gamma   90.00
#
_symmetry.space_group_name_H-M   'P 1'
#
loop_
_entity.id
_entity.type
_entity.pdbx_description
1 polymer ?
#
loop_
_entity_poly.entity_id
_entity_poly.type
_entity_poly.pdbx_seq_one_letter_code
_entity_poly.pdbx_strand_id
1 'polypeptide(L)' 'MSKYSSDIYTEPSPNTNTLSQLGPLQPMAGIWEGTKGTDEHPFISGNEQDTFIERYELQPIDPQ' A
#
# COMPACT_ATOMS: atom_id res chain seq x y z
N MET A 1 34.31 12.15 1.96
CA MET A 1 33.90 11.41 0.74
C MET A 1 32.50 11.87 0.37
N SER A 2 32.23 12.09 -0.92
CA SER A 2 30.90 12.55 -1.39
C SER A 2 29.83 11.51 -1.05
N LYS A 3 28.66 11.98 -0.62
CA LYS A 3 27.49 11.14 -0.32
C LYS A 3 26.87 10.54 -1.59
N TYR A 4 27.28 11.01 -2.77
CA TYR A 4 26.71 10.66 -4.06
C TYR A 4 27.77 10.08 -5.01
N SER A 5 27.34 9.15 -5.86
CA SER A 5 28.16 8.57 -6.93
C SER A 5 28.65 9.65 -7.90
N SER A 6 29.77 9.39 -8.57
CA SER A 6 30.27 10.20 -9.67
C SER A 6 29.42 10.07 -10.95
N ASP A 7 28.51 9.10 -10.99
CA ASP A 7 27.60 8.83 -12.10
C ASP A 7 26.13 8.84 -11.65
N ILE A 8 25.27 9.42 -12.48
CA ILE A 8 23.84 9.61 -12.23
C ILE A 8 23.02 8.32 -12.47
N TYR A 9 23.56 7.33 -13.18
CA TYR A 9 22.90 6.04 -13.40
C TYR A 9 23.21 5.01 -12.31
N THR A 10 24.16 5.31 -11.42
CA THR A 10 24.53 4.39 -10.35
C THR A 10 23.53 4.51 -9.19
N GLU A 11 22.71 3.48 -9.01
CA GLU A 11 21.82 3.38 -7.86
C GLU A 11 22.57 2.89 -6.61
N PRO A 12 22.17 3.35 -5.41
CA PRO A 12 22.72 2.82 -4.16
C PRO A 12 22.29 1.36 -3.98
N SER A 13 23.12 0.56 -3.32
CA SER A 13 22.75 -0.81 -2.97
C SER A 13 21.45 -0.84 -2.15
N PRO A 14 20.49 -1.71 -2.50
CA PRO A 14 19.21 -1.76 -1.80
C PRO A 14 19.37 -2.20 -0.35
N ASN A 15 18.54 -1.64 0.53
CA ASN A 15 18.42 -2.13 1.90
C ASN A 15 17.42 -3.29 1.91
N THR A 16 17.84 -4.45 2.42
CA THR A 16 17.00 -5.66 2.50
C THR A 16 15.90 -5.56 3.56
N ASN A 17 15.96 -4.58 4.48
CA ASN A 17 14.87 -4.30 5.40
C ASN A 17 13.86 -3.33 4.74
N THR A 18 13.14 -3.84 3.75
CA THR A 18 12.16 -3.07 2.96
C THR A 18 11.12 -2.37 3.85
N LEU A 19 10.61 -3.06 4.87
CA LEU A 19 9.61 -2.52 5.78
C LEU A 19 10.07 -1.22 6.49
N SER A 20 11.34 -1.17 6.92
CA SER A 20 11.92 0.02 7.55
C SER A 20 12.09 1.22 6.61
N GLN A 21 12.07 0.98 5.30
CA GLN A 21 12.26 2.01 4.27
C GLN A 21 10.95 2.64 3.80
N LEU A 22 9.79 2.10 4.21
CA LEU A 22 8.47 2.61 3.80
C LEU A 22 8.05 3.90 4.51
N GLY A 23 8.78 4.32 5.55
CA GLY A 23 8.51 5.55 6.30
C GLY A 23 7.04 5.62 6.78
N PRO A 24 6.25 6.63 6.40
CA PRO A 24 4.86 6.76 6.85
C PRO A 24 3.93 5.66 6.33
N LEU A 25 4.32 4.89 5.31
CA LEU A 25 3.54 3.77 4.80
C LEU A 25 3.84 2.46 5.54
N GLN A 26 4.87 2.43 6.38
CA GLN A 26 5.23 1.24 7.16
C GLN A 26 4.04 0.65 7.94
N PRO A 27 3.15 1.43 8.59
CA PRO A 27 2.01 0.88 9.31
C PRO A 27 0.94 0.25 8.41
N MET A 28 0.97 0.43 7.10
CA MET A 28 0.00 -0.16 6.17
C MET A 28 0.31 -1.63 5.84
N ALA A 29 1.54 -2.09 6.07
CA ALA A 29 1.93 -3.46 5.78
C ALA A 29 1.19 -4.46 6.68
N GLY A 30 0.54 -5.45 6.07
CA GLY A 30 -0.21 -6.49 6.77
C GLY A 30 -1.52 -6.87 6.10
N ILE A 31 -2.34 -7.58 6.87
CA ILE A 31 -3.68 -8.03 6.51
C ILE A 31 -4.69 -7.19 7.26
N TRP A 32 -5.67 -6.66 6.53
CA TRP A 32 -6.75 -5.82 7.04
C TRP A 32 -8.09 -6.48 6.76
N GLU A 33 -9.00 -6.38 7.71
CA GLU A 33 -10.37 -6.89 7.60
C GLU A 33 -11.36 -5.84 8.11
N GLY A 34 -12.46 -5.67 7.38
CA GLY A 34 -13.53 -4.73 7.71
C GLY A 34 -14.90 -5.36 7.53
N THR A 35 -15.79 -5.21 8.51
CA THR A 35 -17.15 -5.82 8.49
C THR A 35 -18.27 -4.81 8.31
N LYS A 36 -17.92 -3.55 8.01
CA LYS A 36 -18.85 -2.41 7.97
C LYS A 36 -18.83 -1.69 6.61
N GLY A 37 -18.38 -2.37 5.56
CA GLY A 37 -18.39 -1.80 4.20
C GLY A 37 -19.82 -1.55 3.73
N THR A 38 -20.04 -0.41 3.08
CA THR A 38 -21.32 -0.06 2.46
C THR A 38 -21.02 0.57 1.10
N ASP A 39 -21.64 0.02 0.06
CA ASP A 39 -21.65 0.60 -1.28
C ASP A 39 -22.98 1.30 -1.49
N GLU A 40 -22.97 2.51 -2.08
CA GLU A 40 -24.17 3.25 -2.45
C GLU A 40 -24.13 3.52 -3.95
N HIS A 41 -25.10 2.99 -4.68
CA HIS A 41 -25.16 3.12 -6.13
C HIS A 41 -26.55 3.51 -6.63
N PRO A 42 -26.66 4.15 -7.82
CA PRO A 42 -27.95 4.44 -8.42
C PRO A 42 -28.74 3.17 -8.76
N PHE A 43 -30.07 3.28 -8.65
CA PHE A 43 -31.04 2.27 -9.04
C PHE A 43 -32.32 2.93 -9.58
N ILE A 44 -33.21 2.17 -10.20
CA ILE A 44 -34.41 2.69 -10.87
C ILE A 44 -35.33 3.46 -9.91
N SER A 45 -35.40 3.06 -8.63
CA SER A 45 -36.23 3.70 -7.60
C SER A 45 -35.50 4.75 -6.73
N GLY A 46 -34.22 5.04 -6.98
CA GLY A 46 -33.42 5.95 -6.17
C GLY A 46 -31.97 5.48 -6.05
N ASN A 47 -31.41 5.56 -4.84
CA ASN A 47 -30.14 4.90 -4.53
C ASN A 47 -30.41 3.60 -3.77
N GLU A 48 -29.63 2.57 -4.06
CA GLU A 48 -29.57 1.33 -3.28
C GLU A 48 -28.27 1.30 -2.47
N GLN A 49 -28.30 0.58 -1.34
CA GLN A 49 -27.15 0.38 -0.47
C GLN A 49 -26.92 -1.12 -0.24
N ASP A 50 -25.70 -1.56 -0.50
CA ASP A 50 -25.27 -2.94 -0.30
C ASP A 50 -24.14 -3.03 0.74
N THR A 51 -24.29 -3.94 1.69
CA THR A 51 -23.27 -4.17 2.72
C THR A 51 -22.27 -5.23 2.28
N PHE A 52 -20.99 -5.00 2.53
CA PHE A 52 -19.92 -5.97 2.23
C PHE A 52 -18.90 -6.12 3.36
N ILE A 53 -18.24 -7.27 3.37
CA ILE A 53 -17.06 -7.55 4.20
C ILE A 53 -15.83 -7.43 3.31
N GLU A 54 -14.83 -6.68 3.76
CA GLU A 54 -13.58 -6.50 3.04
C GLU A 54 -12.43 -7.25 3.71
N ARG A 55 -11.56 -7.79 2.86
CA ARG A 55 -10.22 -8.24 3.24
C ARG A 55 -9.21 -7.64 2.28
N TYR A 56 -8.19 -7.02 2.82
CA TYR A 56 -7.15 -6.32 2.07
C TYR A 56 -5.77 -6.74 2.56
N GLU A 57 -4.80 -6.80 1.65
CA GLU A 57 -3.44 -7.25 1.97
C GLU A 57 -2.40 -6.37 1.28
N LEU A 58 -1.47 -5.88 2.09
CA LEU A 58 -0.35 -5.06 1.66
C LEU A 58 0.94 -5.71 2.13
N GLN A 59 1.64 -6.36 1.19
CA GLN A 59 2.94 -6.97 1.47
C GLN A 59 4.04 -6.11 0.86
N PRO A 60 5.05 -5.70 1.63
CA PRO A 60 6.25 -5.12 1.06
C PRO A 60 6.94 -6.14 0.16
N ILE A 61 7.46 -5.68 -0.97
CA ILE A 61 8.30 -6.47 -1.87
C ILE A 61 9.73 -5.95 -1.80
N ASP A 62 10.69 -6.87 -1.78
CA ASP A 62 12.10 -6.48 -1.81
C ASP A 62 12.45 -5.80 -3.14
N PRO A 63 13.47 -4.92 -3.14
CA PRO A 63 13.96 -4.27 -4.34
C PRO A 63 14.32 -5.29 -5.43
N GLN A 64 13.97 -4.98 -6.69
CA GLN A 64 14.25 -5.83 -7.87
C GLN A 64 15.69 -5.68 -8.36
#